data_AF-A0AAT9F3V4-F1
#
_entry.id   AF-A0AAT9F3V4-F1
#
_cell.length_a   1.000
_cell.length_b   1.000
_cell.length_c   1.000
_cell.angle_alpha   90.00
_cell.angle_beta   90.00
_cell.angle_gamma   90.00
#
_symmetry.space_group_name_H-M   'P 1'
#
loop_
_entity.id
_entity.type
_entity.pdbx_description
1 polymer ?
#
loop_
_entity_poly.entity_id
_entity_poly.type
_entity_poly.pdbx_seq_one_letter_code
_entity_poly.pdbx_strand_id
1 'polypeptide(L)'
;MTQPFSGFSQQGLNFLQQVRIENDKAWFDGNRDIYDRELLAPFRALVEQLAPGMLAIDPQFETRPAIGKTLSRIHRDTRFSHDKSRYRSRMWLTFKRPSKDWKDAPVYFFELGPDMLRYGLGYYSANKPTMDLFRHTLRQRPQPFLEVAACCRPPFELVGESYKRPLVKEQAAEIATWYNRKSFAVMVTDSEVEKLFSADLVPLLAGAFLQLEPLYHWLMQVETMKQVDPADL
;
A
#
# COMPACT_ATOMS: atom_id res chain seq x y z
N MET A 1 -8.05 -8.59 25.52
CA MET A 1 -8.60 -7.50 24.68
C MET A 1 -7.49 -6.49 24.49
N THR A 2 -7.08 -6.23 23.26
CA THR A 2 -6.05 -5.23 22.94
C THR A 2 -6.63 -3.82 23.14
N GLN A 3 -5.80 -2.86 23.53
CA GLN A 3 -6.26 -1.47 23.67
C GLN A 3 -6.68 -0.89 22.31
N PRO A 4 -7.73 -0.05 22.26
CA PRO A 4 -8.11 0.64 21.04
C PRO A 4 -6.99 1.57 20.59
N PHE A 5 -6.88 1.76 19.27
CA PHE A 5 -5.97 2.73 18.66
C PHE A 5 -6.40 4.16 19.03
N SER A 6 -5.46 4.94 19.57
CA SER A 6 -5.67 6.32 19.98
C SER A 6 -4.83 7.33 19.18
N GLY A 7 -4.12 6.88 18.15
CA GLY A 7 -3.10 7.66 17.45
C GLY A 7 -1.69 7.07 17.60
N PHE A 8 -0.80 7.49 16.71
CA PHE A 8 0.65 7.43 16.93
C PHE A 8 1.09 8.62 17.80
N SER A 9 2.38 8.68 18.14
CA SER A 9 2.94 9.77 18.94
C SER A 9 4.04 10.53 18.21
N GLN A 10 4.26 11.78 18.59
CA GLN A 10 5.42 12.56 18.15
C GLN A 10 6.73 11.84 18.50
N GLN A 11 6.78 11.13 19.62
CA GLN A 11 7.95 10.33 20.01
C GLN A 11 8.22 9.20 19.00
N GLY A 12 7.20 8.54 18.47
CA GLY A 12 7.33 7.54 17.41
C GLY A 12 7.92 8.11 16.11
N LEU A 13 7.49 9.31 15.69
CA LEU A 13 8.05 9.98 14.50
C LEU A 13 9.51 10.42 14.73
N ASN A 14 9.80 11.00 15.89
CA ASN A 14 11.15 11.37 16.29
C ASN A 14 12.07 10.14 16.30
N PHE A 15 11.58 9.00 16.79
CA PHE A 15 12.33 7.74 16.75
C PHE A 15 12.68 7.35 15.31
N LEU A 16 11.74 7.42 14.36
CA LEU A 16 12.03 7.11 12.96
C LEU A 16 13.05 8.08 12.33
N GLN A 17 13.05 9.34 12.75
CA GLN A 17 14.09 10.31 12.34
C GLN A 17 15.45 9.92 12.91
N GLN A 18 15.53 9.58 14.20
CA GLN A 18 16.78 9.17 14.85
C GLN A 18 17.32 7.86 14.27
N VAL A 19 16.45 6.88 13.97
CA VAL A 19 16.82 5.64 13.25
C VAL A 19 17.56 5.95 11.94
N ARG A 20 17.15 6.99 11.22
CA ARG A 20 17.80 7.42 9.97
C ARG A 20 19.19 8.00 10.21
N ILE A 21 19.35 8.78 11.27
CA ILE A 21 20.59 9.50 11.61
C ILE A 21 21.62 8.52 12.17
N GLU A 22 21.22 7.75 13.17
CA GLU A 22 22.10 6.87 13.94
C GLU A 22 22.43 5.61 13.14
N ASN A 23 21.39 4.96 12.59
CA ASN A 23 21.51 3.74 11.76
C ASN A 23 22.45 2.66 12.36
N ASP A 24 22.53 2.60 13.70
CA ASP A 24 23.42 1.74 14.47
C ASP A 24 22.64 0.69 15.27
N LYS A 25 23.23 -0.50 15.44
CA LYS A 25 22.58 -1.61 16.12
C LYS A 25 22.50 -1.41 17.63
N ALA A 26 23.58 -0.95 18.25
CA ALA A 26 23.61 -0.75 19.70
C ALA A 26 22.65 0.38 20.09
N TRP A 27 22.64 1.47 19.29
CA TRP A 27 21.65 2.53 19.45
C TRP A 27 20.22 2.02 19.32
N PHE A 28 19.90 1.25 18.27
CA PHE A 28 18.55 0.70 18.09
C PHE A 28 18.13 -0.20 19.25
N ASP A 29 19.01 -1.09 19.70
CA ASP A 29 18.70 -2.01 20.79
C ASP A 29 18.48 -1.26 22.12
N GLY A 30 19.24 -0.19 22.36
CA GLY A 30 19.05 0.68 23.52
C GLY A 30 17.76 1.51 23.49
N ASN A 31 17.16 1.73 22.32
CA ASN A 31 15.92 2.51 22.14
C ASN A 31 14.74 1.64 21.67
N ARG A 32 14.86 0.31 21.76
CA ARG A 32 13.88 -0.65 21.24
C ARG A 32 12.52 -0.51 21.91
N ASP A 33 12.48 -0.14 23.18
CA ASP A 33 11.23 0.07 23.92
C ASP A 33 10.36 1.16 23.28
N ILE A 34 10.98 2.21 22.73
CA ILE A 34 10.29 3.28 22.01
C ILE A 34 9.68 2.71 20.71
N TYR A 35 10.42 1.90 19.95
CA TYR A 35 9.88 1.23 18.77
C TYR A 35 8.68 0.35 19.12
N ASP A 36 8.80 -0.47 20.16
CA ASP A 36 7.76 -1.43 20.53
C ASP A 36 6.49 -0.71 21.03
N ARG A 37 6.65 0.35 21.84
CA ARG A 37 5.55 1.08 22.47
C ARG A 37 4.91 2.14 21.57
N GLU A 38 5.72 2.94 20.87
CA GLU A 38 5.26 4.13 20.15
C GLU A 38 4.95 3.87 18.67
N LEU A 39 5.40 2.74 18.13
CA LEU A 39 5.17 2.37 16.73
C LEU A 39 4.47 1.01 16.61
N LEU A 40 5.08 -0.06 17.14
CA LEU A 40 4.59 -1.41 16.91
C LEU A 40 3.22 -1.63 17.57
N ALA A 41 3.04 -1.24 18.83
CA ALA A 41 1.76 -1.38 19.51
C ALA A 41 0.62 -0.58 18.84
N PRO A 42 0.78 0.72 18.50
CA PRO A 42 -0.23 1.46 17.74
C PRO A 42 -0.53 0.85 16.37
N PHE A 43 0.49 0.37 15.62
CA PHE A 43 0.26 -0.31 14.35
C PHE A 43 -0.59 -1.58 14.51
N ARG A 44 -0.39 -2.35 15.60
CA ARG A 44 -1.20 -3.52 15.90
C ARG A 44 -2.65 -3.15 16.15
N ALA A 45 -2.88 -2.15 17.00
CA ALA A 45 -4.22 -1.65 17.30
C ALA A 45 -4.93 -1.09 16.06
N LEU A 46 -4.19 -0.40 15.18
CA LEU A 46 -4.71 0.12 13.92
C LEU A 46 -5.15 -1.01 12.98
N VAL A 47 -4.32 -2.05 12.82
CA VAL A 47 -4.68 -3.23 12.01
C VAL A 47 -5.93 -3.92 12.56
N GLU A 48 -6.01 -4.11 13.88
CA GLU A 48 -7.16 -4.77 14.51
C GLU A 48 -8.47 -4.00 14.29
N GLN A 49 -8.43 -2.67 14.35
CA GLN A 49 -9.62 -1.86 14.09
C GLN A 49 -10.03 -1.81 12.62
N LEU A 50 -9.07 -1.86 11.69
CA LEU A 50 -9.37 -1.89 10.25
C LEU A 50 -9.80 -3.28 9.77
N ALA A 51 -9.37 -4.35 10.44
CA ALA A 51 -9.55 -5.73 9.99
C ALA A 51 -11.00 -6.11 9.64
N PRO A 52 -12.05 -5.76 10.43
CA PRO A 52 -13.42 -6.10 10.09
C PRO A 52 -13.88 -5.49 8.76
N GLY A 53 -13.57 -4.20 8.52
CA GLY A 53 -13.92 -3.52 7.27
C GLY A 53 -13.14 -4.09 6.08
N MET A 54 -11.87 -4.43 6.29
CA MET A 54 -11.07 -5.06 5.24
C MET A 54 -11.59 -6.46 4.90
N LEU A 55 -11.99 -7.28 5.88
CA LEU A 55 -12.55 -8.61 5.64
C LEU A 55 -13.93 -8.57 4.97
N ALA A 56 -14.66 -7.46 5.10
CA ALA A 56 -15.89 -7.24 4.34
C ALA A 56 -15.60 -6.97 2.85
N ILE A 57 -14.51 -6.28 2.53
CA ILE A 57 -14.02 -6.09 1.16
C ILE A 57 -13.52 -7.41 0.58
N ASP A 58 -12.68 -8.14 1.33
CA ASP A 58 -12.18 -9.45 0.92
C ASP A 58 -11.91 -10.37 2.13
N PRO A 59 -12.66 -11.49 2.27
CA PRO A 59 -12.48 -12.42 3.39
C PRO A 59 -11.13 -13.17 3.37
N GLN A 60 -10.37 -13.09 2.27
CA GLN A 60 -9.07 -13.76 2.12
C GLN A 60 -7.88 -12.88 2.54
N PHE A 61 -8.12 -11.66 3.04
CA PHE A 61 -7.02 -10.82 3.51
C PHE A 61 -6.32 -11.39 4.75
N GLU A 62 -4.98 -11.29 4.75
CA GLU A 62 -4.19 -11.42 5.98
C GLU A 62 -4.45 -10.22 6.88
N THR A 63 -4.97 -10.47 8.07
CA THR A 63 -5.31 -9.42 9.06
C THR A 63 -4.57 -9.57 10.38
N ARG A 64 -3.69 -10.58 10.54
CA ARG A 64 -2.95 -10.74 11.79
C ARG A 64 -1.96 -9.58 12.00
N PRO A 65 -2.05 -8.84 13.12
CA PRO A 65 -1.22 -7.66 13.40
C PRO A 65 0.21 -8.05 13.81
N ALA A 66 0.97 -8.61 12.86
CA ALA A 66 2.30 -9.15 13.09
C ALA A 66 3.28 -8.75 11.99
N ILE A 67 4.55 -8.62 12.38
CA ILE A 67 5.67 -8.32 11.47
C ILE A 67 5.79 -9.44 10.43
N GLY A 68 5.84 -9.06 9.16
CA GLY A 68 5.88 -9.98 8.03
C GLY A 68 4.51 -10.57 7.66
N LYS A 69 3.45 -10.21 8.38
CA LYS A 69 2.06 -10.44 8.00
C LYS A 69 1.49 -9.15 7.43
N THR A 70 0.73 -8.40 8.22
CA THR A 70 0.26 -7.06 7.85
C THR A 70 1.35 -6.01 8.04
N LEU A 71 2.22 -6.14 9.04
CA LEU A 71 3.18 -5.11 9.42
C LEU A 71 4.55 -5.27 8.75
N SER A 72 5.19 -4.16 8.42
CA SER A 72 6.52 -4.14 7.83
C SER A 72 7.63 -4.50 8.80
N ARG A 73 8.80 -4.86 8.26
CA ARG A 73 10.04 -5.04 9.03
C ARG A 73 10.80 -3.72 9.05
N ILE A 74 11.21 -3.28 10.23
CA ILE A 74 12.08 -2.09 10.37
C ILE A 74 13.50 -2.34 9.83
N HIS A 75 13.97 -3.59 9.84
CA HIS A 75 15.26 -3.94 9.24
C HIS A 75 15.17 -3.96 7.72
N ARG A 76 16.21 -3.46 7.07
CA ARG A 76 16.34 -3.47 5.61
C ARG A 76 16.99 -4.77 5.13
N ASP A 77 16.51 -5.23 3.97
CA ASP A 77 17.26 -6.19 3.17
C ASP A 77 18.19 -5.39 2.25
N THR A 78 19.49 -5.44 2.53
CA THR A 78 20.50 -4.61 1.85
C THR A 78 21.34 -5.40 0.86
N ARG A 79 21.05 -6.70 0.64
CA ARG A 79 21.86 -7.59 -0.20
C ARG A 79 22.07 -7.04 -1.61
N PHE A 80 21.02 -6.50 -2.21
CA PHE A 80 21.02 -5.96 -3.57
C PHE A 80 20.85 -4.43 -3.65
N SER A 81 20.84 -3.74 -2.51
CA SER A 81 20.65 -2.29 -2.44
C SER A 81 21.99 -1.57 -2.48
N HIS A 82 22.09 -0.46 -3.24
CA HIS A 82 23.25 0.45 -3.17
C HIS A 82 23.31 1.16 -1.81
N ASP A 83 22.15 1.58 -1.30
CA ASP A 83 21.99 2.06 0.07
C ASP A 83 22.10 0.89 1.06
N LYS A 84 23.11 0.94 1.95
CA LYS A 84 23.42 -0.09 2.94
C LYS A 84 22.91 0.24 4.35
N SER A 85 22.01 1.22 4.51
CA SER A 85 21.37 1.48 5.80
C SER A 85 20.73 0.21 6.37
N ARG A 86 20.97 -0.05 7.66
CA ARG A 86 20.49 -1.23 8.38
C ARG A 86 18.99 -1.17 8.62
N TYR A 87 18.49 0.04 8.88
CA TYR A 87 17.11 0.27 9.30
C TYR A 87 16.34 1.13 8.29
N ARG A 88 15.03 0.98 8.32
CA ARG A 88 14.06 1.84 7.65
C ARG A 88 13.68 2.97 8.60
N SER A 89 13.58 4.17 8.07
CA SER A 89 13.02 5.33 8.77
C SER A 89 11.52 5.49 8.52
N ARG A 90 10.82 4.42 8.13
CA ARG A 90 9.38 4.39 7.82
C ARG A 90 8.83 3.03 8.21
N MET A 91 7.55 3.00 8.55
CA MET A 91 6.82 1.79 8.88
C MET A 91 5.47 1.80 8.17
N TRP A 92 4.97 0.62 7.82
CA TRP A 92 3.72 0.49 7.09
C TRP A 92 2.98 -0.78 7.46
N LEU A 93 1.68 -0.76 7.18
CA LEU A 93 0.81 -1.93 7.14
C LEU A 93 0.37 -2.21 5.71
N THR A 94 0.01 -3.47 5.44
CA THR A 94 -0.59 -3.90 4.18
C THR A 94 -1.70 -4.91 4.44
N PHE A 95 -2.82 -4.76 3.75
CA PHE A 95 -3.84 -5.80 3.61
C PHE A 95 -3.71 -6.41 2.22
N LYS A 96 -3.47 -7.72 2.18
CA LYS A 96 -3.19 -8.49 0.97
C LYS A 96 -3.56 -9.95 1.20
N ARG A 97 -3.93 -10.65 0.13
CA ARG A 97 -4.07 -12.11 0.18
C ARG A 97 -2.69 -12.75 0.42
N PRO A 98 -2.57 -13.78 1.27
CA PRO A 98 -1.32 -14.51 1.42
C PRO A 98 -0.87 -15.14 0.09
N SER A 99 0.29 -14.74 -0.43
CA SER A 99 0.89 -15.32 -1.64
C SER A 99 2.42 -15.16 -1.61
N LYS A 100 3.13 -16.05 -2.31
CA LYS A 100 4.59 -15.93 -2.51
C LYS A 100 4.93 -14.69 -3.34
N ASP A 101 4.11 -14.40 -4.35
CA ASP A 101 4.33 -13.32 -5.33
C ASP A 101 3.41 -12.12 -5.08
N TRP A 102 3.06 -11.85 -3.82
CA TRP A 102 2.13 -10.78 -3.42
C TRP A 102 2.47 -9.40 -3.98
N LYS A 103 3.74 -9.14 -4.35
CA LYS A 103 4.19 -7.86 -4.93
C LYS A 103 3.53 -7.54 -6.28
N ASP A 104 3.11 -8.60 -6.97
CA ASP A 104 2.48 -8.56 -8.29
C ASP A 104 0.94 -8.62 -8.22
N ALA A 105 0.38 -8.66 -7.00
CA ALA A 105 -1.05 -8.63 -6.73
C ALA A 105 -1.46 -7.28 -6.13
N PRO A 106 -2.75 -6.87 -6.23
CA PRO A 106 -3.21 -5.62 -5.63
C PRO A 106 -3.22 -5.70 -4.10
N VAL A 107 -2.74 -4.64 -3.45
CA VAL A 107 -2.67 -4.52 -1.99
C VAL A 107 -3.14 -3.15 -1.53
N TYR A 108 -3.84 -3.11 -0.40
CA TYR A 108 -4.07 -1.89 0.36
C TYR A 108 -2.88 -1.63 1.27
N PHE A 109 -2.52 -0.36 1.47
CA PHE A 109 -1.43 0.00 2.36
C PHE A 109 -1.69 1.32 3.09
N PHE A 110 -1.03 1.45 4.23
CA PHE A 110 -0.80 2.72 4.92
C PHE A 110 0.64 2.75 5.41
N GLU A 111 1.35 3.85 5.16
CA GLU A 111 2.74 4.12 5.53
C GLU A 111 2.81 5.42 6.32
N LEU A 112 3.66 5.44 7.34
CA LEU A 112 4.09 6.66 8.02
C LEU A 112 5.62 6.76 8.05
N GLY A 113 6.07 8.00 8.14
CA GLY A 113 7.46 8.39 8.27
C GLY A 113 7.55 9.70 9.06
N PRO A 114 8.77 10.25 9.26
CA PRO A 114 8.98 11.41 10.11
C PRO A 114 8.21 12.66 9.67
N ASP A 115 7.95 12.78 8.37
CA ASP A 115 7.50 13.98 7.68
C ASP A 115 6.28 13.75 6.77
N MET A 116 5.70 12.54 6.79
CA MET A 116 4.59 12.21 5.90
C MET A 116 3.78 11.00 6.36
N LEU A 117 2.58 10.92 5.79
CA LEU A 117 1.74 9.73 5.73
C LEU A 117 1.31 9.45 4.29
N ARG A 118 1.13 8.18 3.96
CA ARG A 118 0.63 7.72 2.66
C ARG A 118 -0.31 6.55 2.84
N TYR A 119 -1.33 6.48 2.01
CA TYR A 119 -2.22 5.33 1.98
C TYR A 119 -2.89 5.20 0.62
N GLY A 120 -3.29 3.98 0.28
CA GLY A 120 -3.94 3.73 -1.00
C GLY A 120 -4.00 2.25 -1.36
N LEU A 121 -4.16 2.02 -2.65
CA LEU A 121 -4.32 0.70 -3.24
C LEU A 121 -3.49 0.59 -4.53
N GLY A 122 -2.91 -0.57 -4.78
CA GLY A 122 -2.42 -0.92 -6.10
C GLY A 122 -1.36 -2.00 -6.04
N TYR A 123 -0.47 -1.99 -7.03
CA TYR A 123 0.63 -2.94 -7.11
C TYR A 123 1.89 -2.37 -6.48
N TYR A 124 2.57 -3.18 -5.66
CA TYR A 124 3.91 -2.83 -5.20
C TYR A 124 4.91 -2.85 -6.38
N SER A 125 4.83 -3.89 -7.22
CA SER A 125 5.64 -4.03 -8.43
C SER A 125 5.00 -5.04 -9.37
N ALA A 126 3.94 -4.64 -10.08
CA ALA A 126 3.35 -5.49 -11.11
C ALA A 126 4.40 -5.80 -12.19
N ASN A 127 4.48 -7.07 -12.58
CA ASN A 127 5.31 -7.51 -13.69
C ASN A 127 4.61 -7.23 -15.03
N LYS A 128 5.35 -7.44 -16.13
CA LYS A 128 4.83 -7.21 -17.47
C LYS A 128 3.58 -8.07 -17.78
N PRO A 129 3.57 -9.40 -17.54
CA PRO A 129 2.38 -10.23 -17.75
C PRO A 129 1.11 -9.70 -17.07
N THR A 130 1.18 -9.33 -15.78
CA THR A 130 0.06 -8.75 -15.03
C THR A 130 -0.47 -7.49 -15.69
N MET A 131 0.44 -6.60 -16.09
CA MET A 131 0.05 -5.36 -16.73
C MET A 131 -0.47 -5.57 -18.15
N ASP A 132 -0.05 -6.61 -18.86
CA ASP A 132 -0.61 -6.98 -20.16
C ASP A 132 -2.06 -7.48 -20.00
N LEU A 133 -2.34 -8.29 -18.97
CA LEU A 133 -3.70 -8.70 -18.63
C LEU A 133 -4.57 -7.51 -18.25
N PHE A 134 -4.08 -6.60 -17.41
CA PHE A 134 -4.77 -5.35 -17.10
C PHE A 134 -5.10 -4.57 -18.38
N ARG A 135 -4.11 -4.36 -19.26
CA ARG A 135 -4.32 -3.70 -20.56
C ARG A 135 -5.32 -4.42 -21.45
N HIS A 136 -5.33 -5.76 -21.45
CA HIS A 136 -6.34 -6.55 -22.14
C HIS A 136 -7.74 -6.19 -21.62
N THR A 137 -7.94 -6.13 -20.29
CA THR A 137 -9.24 -5.72 -19.73
C THR A 137 -9.67 -4.31 -20.15
N LEU A 138 -8.73 -3.37 -20.23
CA LEU A 138 -9.00 -1.99 -20.67
C LEU A 138 -9.38 -1.92 -22.15
N ARG A 139 -8.83 -2.79 -23.00
CA ARG A 139 -9.19 -2.86 -24.42
C ARG A 139 -10.58 -3.44 -24.64
N GLN A 140 -10.93 -4.49 -23.89
CA GLN A 140 -12.21 -5.15 -24.01
C GLN A 140 -13.35 -4.34 -23.38
N ARG A 141 -13.07 -3.68 -22.24
CA ARG A 141 -14.08 -3.02 -21.41
C ARG A 141 -13.61 -1.63 -20.96
N PRO A 142 -13.36 -0.68 -21.89
CA PRO A 142 -12.85 0.64 -21.54
C PRO A 142 -13.86 1.44 -20.70
N GLN A 143 -15.13 1.49 -21.11
CA GLN A 143 -16.16 2.26 -20.41
C GLN A 143 -16.44 1.73 -18.99
N PRO A 144 -16.63 0.41 -18.77
CA PRO A 144 -16.75 -0.14 -17.42
C PRO A 144 -15.53 0.14 -16.53
N PHE A 145 -14.32 0.12 -17.09
CA PHE A 145 -13.13 0.48 -16.33
C PHE A 145 -13.13 1.95 -15.91
N LEU A 146 -13.55 2.86 -16.79
CA LEU A 146 -13.62 4.29 -16.46
C LEU A 146 -14.62 4.58 -15.33
N GLU A 147 -15.75 3.87 -15.31
CA GLU A 147 -16.71 3.93 -14.20
C GLU A 147 -16.09 3.46 -12.88
N VAL A 148 -15.31 2.37 -12.90
CA VAL A 148 -14.52 1.92 -11.74
C VAL A 148 -13.47 2.95 -11.35
N ALA A 149 -12.74 3.52 -12.31
CA ALA A 149 -11.69 4.50 -12.07
C ALA A 149 -12.20 5.80 -11.43
N ALA A 150 -13.50 6.12 -11.55
CA ALA A 150 -14.13 7.25 -10.87
C ALA A 150 -14.08 7.16 -9.32
N CYS A 151 -13.83 5.97 -8.76
CA CYS A 151 -13.57 5.80 -7.34
C CYS A 151 -12.23 6.42 -6.91
N CYS A 152 -11.29 6.61 -7.85
CA CYS A 152 -9.95 7.18 -7.64
C CYS A 152 -9.93 8.71 -7.69
N ARG A 153 -11.10 9.35 -7.63
CA ARG A 153 -11.24 10.81 -7.54
C ARG A 153 -10.51 11.36 -6.30
N PRO A 154 -10.29 12.69 -6.20
CA PRO A 154 -9.61 13.30 -5.05
C PRO A 154 -10.12 12.77 -3.70
N PRO A 155 -9.23 12.55 -2.73
CA PRO A 155 -7.83 13.01 -2.68
C PRO A 155 -6.80 12.09 -3.36
N PHE A 156 -7.23 11.03 -4.02
CA PHE A 156 -6.30 10.05 -4.58
C PHE A 156 -5.61 10.50 -5.88
N GLU A 157 -4.35 10.11 -6.03
CA GLU A 157 -3.57 10.33 -7.24
C GLU A 157 -3.05 9.01 -7.83
N LEU A 158 -3.09 8.89 -9.16
CA LEU A 158 -2.50 7.76 -9.87
C LEU A 158 -0.99 7.93 -10.00
N VAL A 159 -0.25 7.08 -9.30
CA VAL A 159 1.21 7.05 -9.28
C VAL A 159 1.77 5.84 -10.03
N GLY A 160 3.02 5.94 -10.48
CA GLY A 160 3.72 4.85 -11.16
C GLY A 160 4.44 5.31 -12.43
N GLU A 161 5.55 4.65 -12.75
CA GLU A 161 6.32 4.99 -13.94
C GLU A 161 5.50 4.66 -15.22
N SER A 162 5.51 5.58 -16.18
CA SER A 162 4.94 5.35 -17.51
C SER A 162 6.00 4.95 -18.52
N TYR A 163 5.60 4.24 -19.57
CA TYR A 163 6.45 4.11 -20.75
C TYR A 163 6.69 5.48 -21.37
N LYS A 164 7.95 5.73 -21.79
CA LYS A 164 8.34 6.98 -22.46
C LYS A 164 7.62 7.18 -23.80
N ARG A 165 7.25 6.08 -24.46
CA ARG A 165 6.49 6.07 -25.72
C ARG A 165 5.13 5.42 -25.46
N PRO A 166 4.02 6.01 -25.92
CA PRO A 166 2.71 5.39 -25.83
C PRO A 166 2.70 4.01 -26.48
N LEU A 167 2.04 3.05 -25.84
CA LEU A 167 1.92 1.69 -26.36
C LEU A 167 0.88 1.59 -27.49
N VAL A 168 -0.11 2.50 -27.50
CA VAL A 168 -1.15 2.62 -28.53
C VAL A 168 -1.20 4.07 -28.98
N LYS A 169 -1.19 4.30 -30.30
CA LYS A 169 -1.33 5.64 -30.89
C LYS A 169 -2.80 6.09 -30.80
N GLU A 170 -3.04 7.37 -30.58
CA GLU A 170 -4.38 7.99 -30.63
C GLU A 170 -5.40 7.38 -29.65
N GLN A 171 -4.94 6.80 -28.54
CA GLN A 171 -5.81 6.31 -27.47
C GLN A 171 -6.41 7.47 -26.68
N ALA A 172 -7.69 7.37 -26.32
CA ALA A 172 -8.37 8.35 -25.45
C ALA A 172 -7.55 8.60 -24.17
N ALA A 173 -7.38 9.87 -23.81
CA ALA A 173 -6.46 10.30 -22.75
C ALA A 173 -6.74 9.63 -21.40
N GLU A 174 -8.02 9.43 -21.08
CA GLU A 174 -8.46 8.79 -19.84
C GLU A 174 -8.01 7.33 -19.74
N ILE A 175 -8.09 6.57 -20.84
CA ILE A 175 -7.57 5.20 -20.90
C ILE A 175 -6.04 5.19 -20.95
N ALA A 176 -5.44 6.07 -21.76
CA ALA A 176 -3.99 6.17 -21.92
C ALA A 176 -3.26 6.46 -20.60
N THR A 177 -3.91 7.20 -19.69
CA THR A 177 -3.43 7.51 -18.34
C THR A 177 -3.11 6.25 -17.54
N TRP A 178 -3.93 5.20 -17.68
CA TRP A 178 -3.73 3.91 -17.00
C TRP A 178 -2.92 2.93 -17.85
N TYR A 179 -3.25 2.85 -19.15
CA TYR A 179 -2.70 1.86 -20.07
C TYR A 179 -1.17 1.92 -20.18
N ASN A 180 -0.60 3.12 -20.12
CA ASN A 180 0.83 3.34 -20.30
C ASN A 180 1.66 3.17 -19.02
N ARG A 181 1.05 2.87 -17.86
CA ARG A 181 1.79 2.60 -16.62
C ARG A 181 2.50 1.25 -16.71
N LYS A 182 3.75 1.19 -16.23
CA LYS A 182 4.53 -0.07 -16.12
C LYS A 182 4.13 -0.89 -14.90
N SER A 183 3.67 -0.20 -13.85
CA SER A 183 3.02 -0.67 -12.63
C SER A 183 2.40 0.60 -12.02
N PHE A 184 1.37 0.47 -11.20
CA PHE A 184 0.74 1.64 -10.60
C PHE A 184 0.17 1.38 -9.21
N ALA A 185 -0.04 2.48 -8.50
CA ALA A 185 -0.90 2.57 -7.34
C ALA A 185 -1.73 3.85 -7.43
N VAL A 186 -2.80 3.89 -6.65
CA VAL A 186 -3.62 5.06 -6.42
C VAL A 186 -3.47 5.40 -4.96
N MET A 187 -2.92 6.57 -4.64
CA MET A 187 -2.55 6.90 -3.26
C MET A 187 -2.70 8.39 -2.93
N VAL A 188 -2.91 8.65 -1.64
CA VAL A 188 -2.74 9.97 -1.03
C VAL A 188 -1.33 10.04 -0.46
N THR A 189 -0.67 11.19 -0.64
CA THR A 189 0.53 11.56 0.11
C THR A 189 0.27 12.88 0.80
N ASP A 190 0.51 12.91 2.11
CA ASP A 190 0.20 14.04 2.96
C ASP A 190 1.37 14.32 3.90
N SER A 191 1.64 15.59 4.17
CA SER A 191 2.67 16.07 5.08
C SER A 191 2.12 16.61 6.40
N GLU A 192 0.79 16.68 6.58
CA GLU A 192 0.12 17.04 7.83
C GLU A 192 0.16 15.86 8.82
N VAL A 193 1.35 15.62 9.40
CA VAL A 193 1.61 14.48 10.29
C VAL A 193 0.80 14.51 11.58
N GLU A 194 0.20 15.63 11.95
CA GLU A 194 -0.69 15.78 13.10
C GLU A 194 -1.90 14.84 13.01
N LYS A 195 -2.33 14.48 11.78
CA LYS A 195 -3.40 13.49 11.53
C LYS A 195 -3.05 12.11 12.08
N LEU A 196 -1.76 11.79 12.22
CA LEU A 196 -1.29 10.52 12.77
C LEU A 196 -1.57 10.41 14.27
N PHE A 197 -1.74 11.53 14.98
CA PHE A 197 -1.86 11.57 16.44
C PHE A 197 -3.31 11.49 16.94
N SER A 198 -4.27 11.27 16.04
CA SER A 198 -5.70 11.12 16.37
C SER A 198 -6.19 9.70 16.14
N ALA A 199 -7.15 9.26 16.95
CA ALA A 199 -7.94 8.06 16.70
C ALA A 199 -8.75 8.15 15.39
N ASP A 200 -9.02 9.37 14.89
CA ASP A 200 -9.73 9.63 13.63
C ASP A 200 -8.99 9.10 12.39
N LEU A 201 -7.71 8.71 12.53
CA LEU A 201 -7.00 7.99 11.49
C LEU A 201 -7.71 6.68 11.10
N VAL A 202 -8.39 6.01 12.05
CA VAL A 202 -9.15 4.77 11.78
C VAL A 202 -10.29 5.02 10.79
N PRO A 203 -11.28 5.90 11.07
CA PRO A 203 -12.35 6.17 10.12
C PRO A 203 -11.84 6.81 8.82
N LEU A 204 -10.77 7.62 8.86
CA LEU A 204 -10.14 8.16 7.65
C LEU A 204 -9.65 7.03 6.73
N LEU A 205 -8.85 6.09 7.26
CA LEU A 205 -8.32 4.99 6.46
C LEU A 205 -9.42 4.01 6.03
N ALA A 206 -10.39 3.72 6.91
CA ALA A 206 -11.51 2.85 6.57
C ALA A 206 -12.35 3.42 5.41
N GLY A 207 -12.68 4.71 5.45
CA GLY A 207 -13.40 5.38 4.37
C GLY A 207 -12.59 5.43 3.07
N ALA A 208 -11.30 5.73 3.17
CA ALA A 208 -10.38 5.75 2.03
C ALA A 208 -10.25 4.36 1.36
N PHE A 209 -10.11 3.30 2.14
CA PHE A 209 -10.00 1.93 1.62
C PHE A 209 -11.31 1.44 1.01
N LEU A 210 -12.45 1.75 1.65
CA LEU A 210 -13.77 1.45 1.10
C LEU A 210 -14.02 2.20 -0.22
N GLN A 211 -13.59 3.47 -0.31
CA GLN A 211 -13.70 4.23 -1.57
C GLN A 211 -12.98 3.51 -2.72
N LEU A 212 -11.84 2.88 -2.48
CA LEU A 212 -11.06 2.18 -3.51
C LEU A 212 -11.49 0.72 -3.75
N GLU A 213 -12.51 0.22 -3.05
CA GLU A 213 -13.05 -1.13 -3.22
C GLU A 213 -13.37 -1.50 -4.69
N PRO A 214 -14.04 -0.64 -5.50
CA PRO A 214 -14.32 -0.98 -6.89
C PRO A 214 -13.05 -1.23 -7.71
N LEU A 215 -11.99 -0.43 -7.49
CA LEU A 215 -10.71 -0.63 -8.14
C LEU A 215 -10.08 -1.95 -7.68
N TYR A 216 -10.14 -2.26 -6.38
CA TYR A 216 -9.60 -3.51 -5.84
C TYR A 216 -10.22 -4.72 -6.53
N HIS A 217 -11.55 -4.77 -6.61
CA HIS A 217 -12.26 -5.87 -7.27
C HIS A 217 -11.91 -5.99 -8.75
N TRP A 218 -11.73 -4.88 -9.47
CA TRP A 218 -11.26 -4.91 -10.85
C TRP A 218 -9.85 -5.51 -10.96
N LEU A 219 -8.92 -5.11 -10.10
CA LEU A 219 -7.55 -5.66 -10.11
C LEU A 219 -7.53 -7.13 -9.67
N MET A 220 -8.43 -7.55 -8.80
CA MET A 220 -8.59 -8.95 -8.44
C MET A 220 -9.12 -9.80 -9.60
N GLN A 221 -9.97 -9.26 -10.49
CA GLN A 221 -10.32 -9.96 -11.74
C GLN A 221 -9.06 -10.21 -12.59
N VAL A 222 -8.19 -9.20 -12.72
CA VAL A 222 -6.90 -9.37 -13.41
C VAL A 222 -6.04 -10.43 -12.74
N GLU A 223 -6.00 -10.47 -11.40
CA GLU A 223 -5.28 -11.49 -10.64
C GLU A 223 -5.81 -12.90 -10.93
N THR A 224 -7.14 -13.08 -11.01
CA THR A 224 -7.74 -14.38 -11.34
C THR A 224 -7.41 -14.85 -12.76
N MET A 225 -7.28 -13.93 -13.72
CA MET A 225 -6.91 -14.25 -15.11
C MET A 225 -5.50 -14.86 -15.21
N LYS A 226 -4.61 -14.62 -14.23
CA LYS A 226 -3.26 -15.22 -14.22
C LYS A 226 -3.28 -16.74 -14.06
N GLN A 227 -4.40 -17.30 -13.59
CA GLN A 227 -4.58 -18.74 -13.39
C GLN A 227 -5.20 -19.43 -14.61
N VAL A 228 -5.58 -18.65 -15.64
CA VAL A 228 -6.18 -19.13 -16.88
C VAL A 228 -5.09 -19.18 -17.96
N ASP A 229 -5.12 -20.20 -18.82
CA ASP A 229 -4.21 -20.26 -19.97
C ASP A 229 -4.46 -19.02 -20.87
N PRO A 230 -3.42 -18.27 -21.27
CA PRO A 230 -3.58 -17.17 -22.21
C PRO A 230 -4.31 -17.51 -23.52
N ALA A 231 -4.33 -18.78 -23.93
CA ALA A 231 -5.09 -19.25 -25.10
C ALA A 231 -6.61 -19.24 -24.89
N ASP A 232 -7.07 -19.23 -23.64
CA ASP A 232 -8.47 -19.32 -23.24
C ASP A 232 -9.06 -17.95 -22.79
N LEU A 233 -8.28 -16.86 -22.93
CA LEU A 233 -8.63 -15.49 -22.53
C LEU A 233 -9.14 -14.61 -23.67
#